data_AF-A0A2W0GHW4-F1
#
_entry.id   AF-A0A2W0GHW4-F1
#
_cell.length_a   1.000
_cell.length_b   1.000
_cell.length_c   1.000
_cell.angle_alpha   90.00
_cell.angle_beta   90.00
_cell.angle_gamma   90.00
#
_symmetry.space_group_name_H-M   'P 1'
#
loop_
_entity.id
_entity.type
_entity.pdbx_description
1 polymer ?
#
loop_
_entity_poly.entity_id
_entity_poly.type
_entity_poly.pdbx_seq_one_letter_code
_entity_poly.pdbx_strand_id
1 'polypeptide(L)'
;MVKKTKAVPPAHRGRFQAQGLKLEASVAWAVPIPPSTEEGKEMLDELESNLERRDAKIRKAAFCKARDYIQKAYEAGGVNAEKTKTFPVRNTCSERVDLEIRYGSAFKVVRNV
;
A
#
# COMPACT_ATOMS: atom_id res chain seq x y z
N MET A 1 2.27 15.54 38.20
CA MET A 1 3.07 15.61 36.95
C MET A 1 2.62 14.50 36.02
N VAL A 2 1.86 14.80 34.96
CA VAL A 2 1.57 13.84 33.89
C VAL A 2 2.78 13.84 32.95
N LYS A 3 3.52 12.73 32.89
CA LYS A 3 4.63 12.59 31.93
C LYS A 3 4.01 12.62 30.53
N LYS A 4 4.25 13.68 29.76
CA LYS A 4 3.97 13.70 28.31
C LYS A 4 4.80 12.58 27.68
N THR A 5 4.16 11.52 27.21
CA THR A 5 4.80 10.50 26.38
C THR A 5 5.30 11.17 25.10
N LYS A 6 6.60 11.07 24.83
CA LYS A 6 7.20 11.54 23.57
C LYS A 6 6.64 10.65 22.46
N ALA A 7 5.88 11.21 21.52
CA ALA A 7 5.40 10.47 20.35
C ALA A 7 6.60 9.96 19.54
N VAL A 8 6.67 8.66 19.28
CA VAL A 8 7.70 8.08 18.40
C VAL A 8 7.43 8.59 16.98
N PRO A 9 8.37 9.31 16.35
CA PRO A 9 8.16 9.80 14.99
C PRO A 9 7.95 8.62 14.02
N PRO A 10 7.05 8.74 13.03
CA PRO A 10 6.77 7.64 12.12
C PRO A 10 8.01 7.29 11.28
N ALA A 11 8.57 6.11 11.55
CA ALA A 11 9.78 5.58 10.93
C ALA A 11 9.51 4.82 9.62
N HIS A 12 8.24 4.53 9.31
CA HIS A 12 7.85 3.80 8.11
C HIS A 12 6.74 4.56 7.40
N ARG A 13 6.97 4.92 6.14
CA ARG A 13 6.07 5.77 5.36
C ARG A 13 5.87 5.22 3.96
N GLY A 14 4.66 5.34 3.46
CA GLY A 14 4.32 4.95 2.11
C GLY A 14 2.84 5.12 1.83
N ARG A 15 2.39 4.64 0.67
CA ARG A 15 0.97 4.59 0.31
C ARG A 15 0.70 3.56 -0.79
N PHE A 16 -0.55 3.13 -0.85
CA PHE A 16 -1.13 2.60 -2.08
C PHE A 16 -1.86 3.71 -2.81
N GLN A 17 -1.84 3.67 -4.14
CA GLN A 17 -2.44 4.70 -4.96
C GLN A 17 -3.09 4.09 -6.20
N ALA A 18 -4.32 4.50 -6.51
CA ALA A 18 -5.00 4.19 -7.76
C ALA A 18 -4.98 5.44 -8.63
N GLN A 19 -4.39 5.35 -9.81
CA GLN A 19 -4.29 6.46 -10.75
C GLN A 19 -4.90 6.10 -12.11
N GLY A 20 -5.30 7.11 -12.87
CA GLY A 20 -5.84 7.01 -14.22
C GLY A 20 -6.13 8.40 -14.78
N LEU A 21 -6.70 8.47 -15.99
CA LEU A 21 -6.91 9.75 -16.68
C LEU A 21 -7.76 10.75 -15.88
N LYS A 22 -8.72 10.26 -15.09
CA LYS A 22 -9.67 11.06 -14.30
C LYS A 22 -9.73 10.67 -12.83
N LEU A 23 -8.83 9.80 -12.38
CA LEU A 23 -8.85 9.25 -11.01
C LEU A 23 -7.46 9.39 -10.38
N GLU A 24 -7.44 9.94 -9.18
CA GLU A 24 -6.35 9.78 -8.24
C GLU A 24 -6.95 9.53 -6.85
N ALA A 25 -6.65 8.37 -6.28
CA ALA A 25 -7.05 8.00 -4.93
C ALA A 25 -5.88 7.31 -4.23
N SER A 26 -5.76 7.44 -2.91
CA SER A 26 -4.66 6.84 -2.18
C SER A 26 -5.02 6.52 -0.74
N VAL A 27 -4.38 5.49 -0.18
CA VAL A 27 -4.36 5.17 1.24
C VAL A 27 -2.91 5.21 1.70
N ALA A 28 -2.58 6.16 2.57
CA ALA A 28 -1.22 6.41 3.03
C ALA A 28 -1.01 5.91 4.47
N TRP A 29 0.22 5.51 4.78
CA TRP A 29 0.63 5.20 6.15
C TRP A 29 1.85 6.01 6.57
N ALA A 30 1.88 6.34 7.86
CA ALA A 30 3.02 6.90 8.55
C ALA A 30 3.02 6.35 9.98
N VAL A 31 3.74 5.25 10.19
CA VAL A 31 3.68 4.48 11.44
C VAL A 31 5.07 4.24 12.02
N PRO A 32 5.20 4.10 13.36
CA PRO A 32 6.48 3.86 14.02
C PRO A 32 7.00 2.44 13.82
N ILE A 33 6.13 1.50 13.44
CA ILE A 33 6.45 0.08 13.21
C ILE A 33 6.13 -0.24 11.74
N PRO A 34 6.93 -1.07 11.03
CA PRO A 34 6.63 -1.46 9.65
C PRO A 34 5.25 -2.10 9.53
N PRO A 35 4.42 -1.72 8.54
CA PRO A 35 3.17 -2.42 8.26
C PRO A 35 3.41 -3.93 8.04
N SER A 36 2.53 -4.76 8.59
CA SER A 36 2.48 -6.21 8.34
C SER A 36 1.92 -6.50 6.94
N THR A 37 1.97 -7.76 6.54
CA THR A 37 1.30 -8.23 5.32
C THR A 37 -0.21 -8.02 5.34
N GLU A 38 -0.85 -8.21 6.48
CA GLU A 38 -2.30 -8.09 6.66
C GLU A 38 -2.73 -6.63 6.65
N GLU A 39 -2.06 -5.77 7.44
CA GLU A 39 -2.27 -4.32 7.41
C GLU A 39 -2.06 -3.77 5.98
N GLY A 40 -1.08 -4.31 5.26
CA GLY A 40 -0.84 -4.04 3.85
C GLY A 40 -2.03 -4.38 2.94
N LYS A 41 -2.61 -5.56 3.13
CA LYS A 41 -3.78 -6.04 2.37
C LYS A 41 -5.02 -5.22 2.73
N GLU A 42 -5.24 -4.91 4.01
CA GLU A 42 -6.36 -4.07 4.47
C GLU A 42 -6.30 -2.66 3.88
N MET A 43 -5.14 -2.00 3.88
CA MET A 43 -4.99 -0.68 3.24
C MET A 43 -5.26 -0.73 1.73
N LEU A 44 -4.92 -1.84 1.08
CA LEU A 44 -5.18 -2.04 -0.34
C LEU A 44 -6.66 -2.33 -0.62
N ASP A 45 -7.33 -3.08 0.26
CA ASP A 45 -8.77 -3.34 0.22
C ASP A 45 -9.57 -2.07 0.49
N GLU A 46 -9.12 -1.24 1.45
CA GLU A 46 -9.66 0.09 1.72
C GLU A 46 -9.57 0.96 0.47
N LEU A 47 -8.40 1.02 -0.18
CA LEU A 47 -8.24 1.75 -1.43
C LEU A 47 -9.20 1.26 -2.52
N GLU A 48 -9.34 -0.06 -2.70
CA GLU A 48 -10.27 -0.63 -3.70
C GLU A 48 -11.72 -0.27 -3.37
N SER A 49 -12.10 -0.29 -2.08
CA SER A 49 -13.45 0.04 -1.61
C SER A 49 -13.81 1.52 -1.76
N ASN A 50 -12.81 2.41 -1.72
CA ASN A 50 -12.98 3.85 -1.90
C ASN A 50 -13.20 4.25 -3.37
N LEU A 51 -12.99 3.34 -4.33
CA LEU A 51 -13.22 3.62 -5.74
C LEU A 51 -14.67 3.41 -6.15
N GLU A 52 -15.13 4.17 -7.15
CA GLU A 52 -16.37 3.82 -7.83
C GLU A 52 -16.29 2.40 -8.41
N ARG A 53 -17.43 1.69 -8.40
CA ARG A 53 -17.51 0.29 -8.85
C ARG A 53 -16.90 0.06 -10.24
N ARG A 54 -17.02 1.02 -11.16
CA ARG A 54 -16.45 0.94 -12.52
C ARG A 54 -14.92 1.03 -12.48
N ASP A 55 -14.37 1.95 -11.70
CA ASP A 55 -12.93 2.14 -11.54
C ASP A 55 -12.24 0.99 -10.82
N ALA A 56 -12.87 0.46 -9.76
CA ALA A 56 -12.42 -0.76 -9.09
C ALA A 56 -12.38 -1.94 -10.07
N LYS A 57 -13.46 -2.13 -10.86
CA LYS A 57 -13.56 -3.23 -11.82
C LYS A 57 -12.46 -3.20 -12.88
N ILE A 58 -12.15 -2.04 -13.43
CA ILE A 58 -11.06 -1.89 -14.43
C ILE A 58 -9.70 -2.26 -13.82
N ARG A 59 -9.49 -1.93 -12.54
CA ARG A 59 -8.23 -2.19 -11.81
C ARG A 59 -8.15 -3.54 -11.11
N LYS A 60 -9.18 -4.38 -11.17
CA LYS A 60 -9.25 -5.65 -10.44
C LYS A 60 -7.98 -6.51 -10.57
N ALA A 61 -7.47 -6.68 -11.79
CA ALA A 61 -6.25 -7.46 -12.02
C ALA A 61 -4.98 -6.78 -11.45
N ALA A 62 -4.93 -5.45 -11.43
CA ALA A 62 -3.82 -4.70 -10.83
C ALA A 62 -3.86 -4.83 -9.29
N PHE A 63 -5.04 -4.71 -8.68
CA PHE A 63 -5.22 -4.97 -7.25
C PHE A 63 -4.84 -6.40 -6.85
N CYS A 64 -5.23 -7.42 -7.63
CA CYS A 64 -4.78 -8.80 -7.39
C CYS A 64 -3.25 -8.93 -7.43
N LYS A 65 -2.58 -8.36 -8.44
CA LYS A 65 -1.11 -8.38 -8.52
C LYS A 65 -0.44 -7.64 -7.36
N ALA A 66 -1.05 -6.56 -6.88
CA ALA A 66 -0.56 -5.83 -5.72
C ALA A 66 -0.67 -6.69 -4.44
N ARG A 67 -1.78 -7.40 -4.22
CA ARG A 67 -1.92 -8.38 -3.13
C ARG A 67 -0.87 -9.49 -3.21
N ASP A 68 -0.66 -10.06 -4.40
CA ASP A 68 0.38 -11.08 -4.61
C ASP A 68 1.79 -10.55 -4.33
N TYR A 69 2.05 -9.29 -4.68
CA TYR A 69 3.34 -8.66 -4.42
C TYR A 69 3.59 -8.47 -2.92
N ILE A 70 2.59 -8.09 -2.13
CA ILE A 70 2.70 -8.01 -0.66
C ILE A 70 3.11 -9.37 -0.09
N GLN A 71 2.50 -10.45 -0.57
CA GLN A 71 2.82 -11.81 -0.13
C GLN A 71 4.27 -12.21 -0.49
N LYS A 72 4.67 -11.98 -1.75
CA LYS A 72 6.04 -12.27 -2.21
C LYS A 72 7.09 -11.41 -1.51
N ALA A 73 6.76 -10.16 -1.20
CA ALA A 73 7.63 -9.29 -0.43
C ALA A 73 7.93 -9.89 0.94
N TYR A 74 6.92 -10.40 1.64
CA TYR A 74 7.11 -11.08 2.92
C TYR A 74 7.99 -12.32 2.80
N GLU A 75 7.73 -13.17 1.82
CA GLU A 75 8.57 -14.35 1.55
C GLU A 75 10.04 -13.97 1.28
N ALA A 76 10.28 -12.78 0.73
CA ALA A 76 11.61 -12.23 0.48
C ALA A 76 12.21 -11.43 1.66
N GLY A 77 11.57 -11.38 2.83
CA GLY A 77 12.05 -10.64 4.01
C GLY A 77 11.61 -9.17 4.06
N GLY A 78 10.53 -8.83 3.37
CA GLY A 78 9.91 -7.51 3.26
C GLY A 78 10.56 -6.59 2.21
N VAL A 79 10.12 -5.33 2.19
CA VAL A 79 10.66 -4.31 1.27
C VAL A 79 11.17 -3.12 2.06
N ASN A 80 12.38 -2.66 1.74
CA ASN A 80 12.96 -1.44 2.30
C ASN A 80 12.72 -0.25 1.35
N ALA A 81 12.64 0.95 1.92
CA ALA A 81 12.63 2.19 1.16
C ALA A 81 13.99 2.46 0.50
N GLU A 82 14.06 3.23 -0.59
CA GLU A 82 12.94 3.75 -1.37
C GLU A 82 12.52 2.75 -2.46
N LYS A 83 11.22 2.45 -2.55
CA LYS A 83 10.72 1.54 -3.57
C LYS A 83 9.35 1.96 -4.08
N THR A 84 9.23 2.03 -5.40
CA THR A 84 7.96 2.13 -6.10
C THR A 84 7.72 0.87 -6.93
N LYS A 85 6.52 0.31 -6.84
CA LYS A 85 6.05 -0.79 -7.67
C LYS A 85 4.71 -0.42 -8.31
N THR A 86 4.73 -0.31 -9.63
CA THR A 86 3.54 -0.03 -10.44
C THR A 86 2.93 -1.31 -11.00
N PHE A 87 1.62 -1.41 -10.90
CA PHE A 87 0.78 -2.46 -11.46
C PHE A 87 -0.15 -1.83 -12.51
N PRO A 88 0.27 -1.79 -13.79
CA PRO A 88 -0.54 -1.18 -14.84
C PRO A 88 -1.74 -2.07 -15.19
N VAL A 89 -2.84 -1.44 -15.57
CA VAL A 89 -3.98 -2.11 -16.20
C VAL A 89 -3.67 -2.35 -17.68
N ARG A 90 -4.01 -3.53 -18.18
CA ARG A 90 -3.74 -3.91 -19.58
C ARG A 90 -4.72 -3.20 -20.51
N ASN A 91 -4.25 -2.80 -21.69
CA ASN A 91 -5.04 -2.13 -22.73
C ASN A 91 -5.58 -0.75 -22.31
N THR A 92 -4.91 -0.11 -21.37
CA THR A 92 -5.22 1.24 -20.91
C THR A 92 -3.94 2.06 -20.84
N CYS A 93 -4.00 3.37 -21.09
CA CYS A 93 -2.79 4.18 -21.16
C CYS A 93 -2.31 4.69 -19.79
N SER A 94 -3.20 4.88 -18.82
CA SER A 94 -2.89 5.61 -17.58
C SER A 94 -3.28 4.88 -16.30
N GLU A 95 -4.21 3.94 -16.39
CA GLU A 95 -4.87 3.25 -15.30
C GLU A 95 -3.91 2.27 -14.63
N ARG A 96 -3.69 2.45 -13.33
CA ARG A 96 -2.72 1.68 -12.56
C ARG A 96 -3.07 1.66 -11.08
N VAL A 97 -2.45 0.72 -10.38
CA VAL A 97 -2.31 0.70 -8.92
C VAL A 97 -0.82 0.76 -8.62
N ASP A 98 -0.42 1.66 -7.73
CA ASP A 98 0.96 1.85 -7.31
C ASP A 98 1.11 1.54 -5.82
N LEU A 99 2.23 0.91 -5.47
CA LEU A 99 2.72 0.79 -4.10
C LEU A 99 4.00 1.61 -3.99
N GLU A 100 4.02 2.55 -3.04
CA GLU A 100 5.17 3.40 -2.77
C GLU A 100 5.61 3.26 -1.32
N ILE A 101 6.85 2.85 -1.11
CA ILE A 101 7.51 2.80 0.20
C ILE A 101 8.54 3.92 0.21
N ARG A 102 8.17 5.03 0.85
CA ARG A 102 8.93 6.28 0.87
C ARG A 102 10.00 6.31 1.96
N TYR A 103 9.76 5.64 3.09
CA TYR A 103 10.72 5.61 4.20
C TYR A 103 10.58 4.34 5.03
N GLY A 104 11.68 3.86 5.60
CA GLY A 104 11.71 2.66 6.43
C GLY A 104 11.55 1.36 5.64
N SER A 105 10.50 0.59 5.94
CA SER A 105 10.25 -0.73 5.37
C SER A 105 8.80 -1.17 5.56
N ALA A 106 8.35 -2.18 4.83
CA ALA A 106 7.02 -2.78 4.94
C ALA A 106 7.03 -4.30 4.68
N PHE A 107 5.98 -4.98 5.13
CA PHE A 107 5.65 -6.38 4.82
C PHE A 107 6.69 -7.39 5.32
N LYS A 108 7.30 -7.14 6.48
CA LYS A 108 8.33 -8.04 7.07
C LYS A 108 7.77 -9.12 7.97
N VAL A 109 6.53 -8.96 8.42
CA VAL A 109 5.90 -9.81 9.43
C VAL A 109 4.44 -10.00 9.09
N VAL A 110 3.88 -11.09 9.61
CA VAL A 110 2.43 -11.33 9.71
C VAL A 110 1.99 -10.90 11.11
N ARG A 111 0.87 -10.17 11.24
CA ARG A 111 0.24 -9.84 12.52
C ARG A 111 -1.23 -10.20 12.45
N ASN A 112 -1.76 -10.71 13.55
CA ASN A 112 -3.21 -10.80 13.71
C ASN A 112 -3.73 -9.38 13.93
N VAL A 113 -4.40 -8.84 12.92
CA VAL A 113 -5.19 -7.61 12.97
C VAL A 113 -6.63 -7.93 13.34
#